data_AF-A0A359H2C9-F1
#
_entry.id   AF-A0A359H2C9-F1
#
_cell.length_a   1.000
_cell.length_b   1.000
_cell.length_c   1.000
_cell.angle_alpha   90.00
_cell.angle_beta   90.00
_cell.angle_gamma   90.00
#
_symmetry.space_group_name_H-M   'P 1'
#
loop_
_entity.id
_entity.type
_entity.pdbx_description
1 polymer ?
#
loop_
_entity_poly.entity_id
_entity_poly.type
_entity_poly.pdbx_seq_one_letter_code
_entity_poly.pdbx_strand_id
1 'polypeptide(L)'
;MYPKQVEFIWKPDELLPLHPNGMRFEALNSTQKVTDIWEVYSPGGGVITDSSKNLNSKRIYPHEIMSDILRECTQVGKSFWEYVLDYEDDSFSSYLHEVWSAMKDSINRGLISEGVLPGGLGVSRRARNIYRKIETSGEKLKKEGFLPAYALAVAEENAMGERIVTAPTCGSAGILPAVLRYVEETFETTELDILHALATAGLIGNLIKTNASISGAEVGCQGEVGSACSMAAAAAAQMMGGSIRQVEYAA
;
A
#
# COMPACT_ATOMS: atom_id res chain seq x y z
N MET A 1 -34.70 11.70 5.86
CA MET A 1 -34.80 10.33 6.40
C MET A 1 -33.50 10.07 7.15
N TYR A 2 -33.55 9.95 8.48
CA TYR A 2 -32.35 9.62 9.24
C TYR A 2 -32.00 8.13 9.01
N PRO A 3 -30.72 7.76 8.95
CA PRO A 3 -30.35 6.34 8.90
C PRO A 3 -30.95 5.62 10.10
N LYS A 4 -31.52 4.42 9.87
CA LYS A 4 -32.02 3.59 10.96
C LYS A 4 -30.86 3.13 11.83
N GLN A 5 -31.14 2.90 13.11
CA GLN A 5 -30.16 2.32 14.04
C GLN A 5 -29.74 0.93 13.53
N VAL A 6 -28.42 0.71 13.47
CA VAL A 6 -27.80 -0.57 13.10
C VAL A 6 -27.29 -1.24 14.36
N GLU A 7 -27.52 -2.54 14.49
CA GLU A 7 -26.95 -3.37 15.55
C GLU A 7 -25.70 -4.09 15.01
N PHE A 8 -24.61 -4.05 15.77
CA PHE A 8 -23.38 -4.78 15.46
C PHE A 8 -23.26 -5.98 16.40
N ILE A 9 -23.35 -7.18 15.84
CA ILE A 9 -23.23 -8.43 16.57
C ILE A 9 -21.85 -9.02 16.29
N TRP A 10 -20.97 -9.03 17.29
CA TRP A 10 -19.63 -9.60 17.18
C TRP A 10 -19.66 -11.11 17.44
N LYS A 11 -19.23 -11.90 16.45
CA LYS A 11 -19.24 -13.37 16.48
C LYS A 11 -17.82 -13.92 16.22
N PRO A 12 -16.89 -13.79 17.18
CA PRO A 12 -15.48 -14.12 16.97
C PRO A 12 -15.23 -15.63 16.74
N ASP A 13 -16.14 -16.48 17.20
CA ASP A 13 -16.03 -17.94 17.10
C ASP A 13 -16.75 -18.51 15.86
N GLU A 14 -17.40 -17.68 15.04
CA GLU A 14 -18.07 -18.09 13.82
C GLU A 14 -17.20 -17.79 12.59
N LEU A 15 -16.92 -18.81 11.78
CA LEU A 15 -16.21 -18.66 10.51
C LEU A 15 -17.20 -18.71 9.36
N LEU A 16 -17.17 -17.68 8.50
CA LEU A 16 -17.91 -17.71 7.24
C LEU A 16 -17.15 -18.55 6.19
N PRO A 17 -17.85 -19.16 5.20
CA PRO A 17 -17.27 -20.20 4.36
C PRO A 17 -16.12 -19.80 3.44
N LEU A 18 -16.07 -18.55 2.99
CA LEU A 18 -15.15 -18.14 1.91
C LEU A 18 -13.85 -17.50 2.41
N HIS A 19 -13.88 -16.72 3.49
CA HIS A 19 -12.70 -16.03 4.02
C HIS A 19 -12.93 -15.65 5.50
N PRO A 20 -11.90 -15.67 6.36
CA PRO A 20 -12.03 -15.35 7.79
C PRO A 20 -12.55 -13.93 8.06
N ASN A 21 -12.17 -12.95 7.23
CA ASN A 21 -12.70 -11.59 7.31
C ASN A 21 -14.03 -11.50 6.56
N GLY A 22 -15.11 -11.99 7.18
CA GLY A 22 -16.45 -11.95 6.62
C GLY A 22 -17.43 -11.14 7.48
N MET A 23 -18.42 -10.54 6.83
CA MET A 23 -19.53 -9.85 7.47
C MET A 23 -20.84 -10.32 6.84
N ARG A 24 -21.89 -10.44 7.66
CA ARG A 24 -23.26 -10.69 7.21
C ARG A 24 -24.12 -9.47 7.50
N PHE A 25 -24.71 -8.91 6.46
CA PHE A 25 -25.70 -7.85 6.55
C PHE A 25 -27.10 -8.48 6.50
N GLU A 26 -27.95 -8.16 7.47
CA GLU A 26 -29.33 -8.63 7.53
C GLU A 26 -30.28 -7.43 7.43
N ALA A 27 -31.17 -7.45 6.42
CA ALA A 27 -32.22 -6.45 6.29
C ALA A 27 -33.44 -6.90 7.11
N LEU A 28 -33.95 -6.03 7.98
CA LEU A 28 -35.08 -6.33 8.86
C LEU A 28 -36.32 -5.52 8.46
N ASN A 29 -37.48 -6.18 8.43
CA ASN A 29 -38.76 -5.49 8.26
C ASN A 29 -39.24 -4.81 9.55
N SER A 30 -40.43 -4.21 9.52
CA SER A 30 -41.06 -3.56 10.69
C SER A 30 -41.33 -4.51 11.86
N THR A 31 -41.35 -5.82 11.64
CA THR A 31 -41.56 -6.84 12.68
C THR A 31 -40.26 -7.50 13.13
N GLN A 32 -39.09 -6.91 12.85
CA GLN A 32 -37.76 -7.47 13.17
C GLN A 32 -37.47 -8.83 12.52
N LYS A 33 -38.17 -9.15 11.42
CA LYS A 33 -37.92 -10.37 10.65
C LYS A 33 -36.93 -10.08 9.53
N VAL A 34 -35.94 -10.94 9.38
CA VAL A 34 -34.99 -10.91 8.26
C VAL A 34 -35.73 -11.07 6.94
N THR A 35 -35.55 -10.10 6.04
CA THR A 35 -36.10 -10.09 4.68
C THR A 35 -35.05 -10.35 3.63
N ASP A 36 -33.79 -10.02 3.92
CA ASP A 36 -32.68 -10.24 3.00
C ASP A 36 -31.36 -10.42 3.77
N ILE A 37 -30.41 -11.14 3.16
CA ILE A 37 -29.10 -11.44 3.74
C ILE A 37 -28.04 -11.23 2.67
N TRP A 38 -27.01 -10.45 3.01
CA TRP A 38 -25.85 -10.25 2.15
C TRP A 38 -24.57 -10.58 2.90
N GLU A 39 -23.85 -11.60 2.42
CA GLU A 39 -22.54 -11.97 2.96
C GLU A 39 -21.44 -11.37 2.11
N VAL A 40 -20.57 -10.61 2.76
CA VAL A 40 -19.41 -9.98 2.13
C VAL A 40 -18.14 -10.38 2.84
N TYR A 41 -17.05 -10.35 2.09
CA TYR A 41 -15.73 -10.76 2.52
C TYR A 41 -14.72 -9.69 2.13
N SER A 42 -13.77 -9.42 3.02
CA SER A 42 -12.65 -8.51 2.79
C SER A 42 -11.35 -9.32 2.76
N PRO A 43 -10.99 -9.92 1.59
CA PRO A 43 -9.82 -10.78 1.48
C PRO A 43 -8.49 -10.04 1.68
N GLY A 44 -8.46 -8.72 1.54
CA GLY A 44 -7.24 -7.91 1.75
C GLY A 44 -7.03 -6.85 0.68
N GLY A 45 -6.13 -5.90 0.94
CA GLY A 45 -5.78 -4.83 -0.01
C GLY A 45 -6.95 -3.92 -0.42
N GLY A 46 -7.99 -3.82 0.42
CA GLY A 46 -9.18 -2.98 0.17
C GLY A 46 -10.22 -3.60 -0.77
N VAL A 47 -10.05 -4.85 -1.20
CA VAL A 47 -11.04 -5.55 -2.05
C VAL A 47 -12.19 -6.06 -1.19
N ILE A 48 -13.43 -5.92 -1.69
CA ILE A 48 -14.63 -6.52 -1.11
C ILE A 48 -15.23 -7.46 -2.16
N THR A 49 -15.57 -8.68 -1.75
CA THR A 49 -16.25 -9.67 -2.59
C THR A 49 -17.47 -10.23 -1.86
N ASP A 50 -18.45 -10.71 -2.61
CA ASP A 50 -19.57 -11.48 -2.06
C ASP A 50 -19.58 -12.90 -2.63
N SER A 51 -20.56 -13.71 -2.20
CA SER A 51 -20.74 -15.09 -2.63
C SER A 51 -21.18 -15.25 -4.10
N SER A 52 -21.57 -14.16 -4.77
CA SER A 52 -22.15 -14.20 -6.13
C SER A 52 -21.11 -14.24 -7.26
N LYS A 53 -19.82 -14.16 -6.94
CA LYS A 53 -18.67 -14.22 -7.89
C LYS A 53 -18.89 -13.39 -9.16
N ASN A 54 -18.41 -12.16 -9.14
CA ASN A 54 -17.63 -11.61 -10.27
C ASN A 54 -16.87 -10.38 -9.77
N LEU A 55 -15.67 -10.59 -9.23
CA LEU A 55 -14.63 -9.57 -9.28
C LEU A 55 -14.24 -9.43 -10.76
N ASN A 56 -15.04 -8.67 -11.52
CA ASN A 56 -14.72 -8.29 -12.88
C ASN A 56 -13.58 -7.25 -12.83
N SER A 57 -12.41 -7.66 -12.36
CA SER A 57 -11.22 -6.82 -12.43
C SER A 57 -10.81 -6.76 -13.88
N LYS A 58 -10.92 -5.58 -14.49
CA LYS A 58 -10.41 -5.30 -15.83
C LYS A 58 -8.94 -5.74 -15.86
N ARG A 59 -8.60 -6.68 -16.75
CA ARG A 59 -7.23 -7.12 -16.94
C ARG A 59 -6.51 -6.05 -17.77
N ILE A 60 -5.67 -5.26 -17.10
CA ILE A 60 -4.92 -4.15 -17.73
C ILE A 60 -3.69 -4.69 -18.45
N TYR A 61 -2.88 -5.49 -17.76
CA TYR A 61 -1.63 -6.03 -18.30
C TYR A 61 -1.82 -7.45 -18.87
N PRO A 62 -1.24 -7.74 -20.05
CA PRO A 62 -1.35 -9.07 -20.67
C PRO A 62 -0.47 -10.14 -20.01
N HIS A 63 0.60 -9.74 -19.32
CA HIS A 63 1.56 -10.64 -18.68
C HIS A 63 1.32 -10.74 -17.17
N GLU A 64 1.38 -11.96 -16.64
CA GLU A 64 1.18 -12.25 -15.20
C GLU A 64 2.46 -12.68 -14.49
N ILE A 65 3.53 -12.98 -15.22
CA ILE A 65 4.80 -13.43 -14.64
C ILE A 65 5.93 -12.50 -15.06
N MET A 66 6.85 -12.24 -14.13
CA MET A 66 7.99 -11.33 -14.33
C MET A 66 8.83 -11.71 -15.57
N SER A 67 9.02 -13.01 -15.80
CA SER A 67 9.84 -13.50 -16.92
C SER A 67 9.29 -13.16 -18.31
N ASP A 68 7.98 -12.96 -18.45
CA ASP A 68 7.37 -12.54 -19.72
C ASP A 68 7.54 -11.03 -19.91
N ILE A 69 7.32 -10.24 -18.87
CA ILE A 69 7.52 -8.78 -18.89
C ILE A 69 8.97 -8.45 -19.21
N LEU A 70 9.93 -9.10 -18.55
CA LEU A 70 11.36 -8.92 -18.82
C LEU A 70 11.72 -9.24 -20.27
N ARG A 71 11.10 -10.26 -20.85
CA ARG A 71 11.33 -10.65 -22.25
C ARG A 71 10.88 -9.52 -23.18
N GLU A 72 9.68 -8.97 -22.96
CA GLU A 72 9.16 -7.85 -23.75
C GLU A 72 10.02 -6.59 -23.59
N CYS A 73 10.29 -6.19 -22.34
CA CYS A 73 11.16 -5.05 -22.04
C CYS A 73 12.53 -5.16 -22.70
N THR A 74 13.13 -6.36 -22.68
CA THR A 74 14.43 -6.63 -23.33
C THR A 74 14.34 -6.57 -24.85
N GLN A 75 13.26 -7.09 -25.46
CA GLN A 75 13.08 -7.12 -26.91
C GLN A 75 12.87 -5.72 -27.50
N VAL A 76 12.13 -4.87 -26.78
CA VAL A 76 11.76 -3.53 -27.25
C VAL A 76 12.74 -2.45 -26.74
N GLY A 77 13.55 -2.76 -25.72
CA GLY A 77 14.50 -1.83 -25.13
C GLY A 77 13.87 -0.82 -24.18
N LYS A 78 12.81 -1.23 -23.46
CA LYS A 78 12.01 -0.38 -22.58
C LYS A 78 12.13 -0.78 -21.11
N SER A 79 11.95 0.19 -20.23
CA SER A 79 11.94 0.07 -18.77
C SER A 79 10.58 -0.45 -18.26
N PHE A 80 10.49 -0.82 -16.98
CA PHE A 80 9.23 -1.28 -16.40
C PHE A 80 8.16 -0.19 -16.34
N TRP A 81 8.51 1.06 -16.04
CA TRP A 81 7.56 2.16 -16.05
C TRP A 81 6.99 2.42 -17.45
N GLU A 82 7.82 2.31 -18.50
CA GLU A 82 7.36 2.42 -19.90
C GLU A 82 6.38 1.29 -20.23
N TYR A 83 6.71 0.05 -19.85
CA TYR A 83 5.80 -1.07 -19.97
C TYR A 83 4.45 -0.80 -19.28
N VAL A 84 4.43 -0.21 -18.08
CA VAL A 84 3.19 0.14 -17.40
C VAL A 84 2.38 1.18 -18.19
N LEU A 85 3.03 2.24 -18.67
CA LEU A 85 2.38 3.30 -19.43
C LEU A 85 1.84 2.84 -20.80
N ASP A 86 2.36 1.75 -21.37
CA ASP A 86 1.83 1.18 -22.62
C ASP A 86 0.39 0.62 -22.44
N TYR A 87 -0.01 0.25 -21.22
CA TYR A 87 -1.30 -0.40 -20.94
C TYR A 87 -2.25 0.45 -20.08
N GLU A 88 -1.72 1.42 -19.35
CA GLU A 88 -2.52 2.35 -18.56
C GLU A 88 -3.06 3.49 -19.42
N ASP A 89 -4.15 4.13 -18.99
CA ASP A 89 -4.74 5.25 -19.71
C ASP A 89 -4.09 6.61 -19.36
N ASP A 90 -4.40 7.65 -20.13
CA ASP A 90 -3.86 9.00 -19.97
C ASP A 90 -4.09 9.61 -18.56
N SER A 91 -5.06 9.10 -17.79
CA SER A 91 -5.33 9.58 -16.43
C SER A 91 -4.34 9.03 -15.40
N PHE A 92 -3.61 7.96 -15.74
CA PHE A 92 -2.72 7.26 -14.82
C PHE A 92 -1.59 8.13 -14.28
N SER A 93 -0.97 8.98 -15.11
CA SER A 93 0.06 9.91 -14.64
C SER A 93 -0.49 10.90 -13.60
N SER A 94 -1.72 11.38 -13.78
CA SER A 94 -2.38 12.28 -12.82
C SER A 94 -2.70 11.55 -11.50
N TYR A 95 -3.09 10.27 -11.60
CA TYR A 95 -3.30 9.42 -10.43
C TYR A 95 -1.99 9.19 -9.64
N LEU A 96 -0.87 8.93 -10.32
CA LEU A 96 0.43 8.77 -9.66
C LEU A 96 0.87 10.06 -8.93
N HIS A 97 0.58 11.24 -9.49
CA HIS A 97 0.79 12.51 -8.78
C HIS A 97 -0.06 12.61 -7.51
N GLU A 98 -1.34 12.23 -7.56
CA GLU A 98 -2.20 12.22 -6.39
C GLU A 98 -1.67 11.26 -5.31
N VAL A 99 -1.28 10.05 -5.72
CA VAL A 99 -0.66 9.04 -4.85
C VAL A 99 0.59 9.59 -4.17
N TRP A 100 1.50 10.18 -4.94
CA TRP A 100 2.74 10.73 -4.39
C TRP A 100 2.47 11.90 -3.44
N SER A 101 1.55 12.79 -3.79
CA SER A 101 1.14 13.90 -2.94
C SER A 101 0.57 13.40 -1.60
N ALA A 102 -0.36 12.46 -1.63
CA ALA A 102 -0.95 11.87 -0.43
C ALA A 102 0.09 11.14 0.44
N MET A 103 1.05 10.45 -0.19
CA MET A 103 2.19 9.83 0.49
C MET A 103 3.05 10.87 1.23
N LYS A 104 3.48 11.93 0.54
CA LYS A 104 4.24 13.04 1.15
C LYS A 104 3.47 13.69 2.29
N ASP A 105 2.19 13.96 2.09
CA ASP A 105 1.35 14.57 3.12
C ASP A 105 1.26 13.70 4.37
N SER A 106 1.15 12.37 4.22
CA SER A 106 1.13 11.45 5.36
C SER A 106 2.45 11.44 6.14
N ILE A 107 3.59 11.49 5.46
CA ILE A 107 4.89 11.64 6.12
C ILE A 107 4.95 12.97 6.89
N ASN A 108 4.66 14.07 6.19
CA ASN A 108 4.77 15.42 6.75
C ASN A 108 3.88 15.61 7.99
N ARG A 109 2.64 15.12 7.95
CA ARG A 109 1.73 15.15 9.11
C ARG A 109 2.29 14.31 10.26
N GLY A 110 2.64 13.04 10.01
CA GLY A 110 3.14 12.15 11.05
C GLY A 110 4.43 12.65 11.72
N LEU A 111 5.30 13.36 10.99
CA LEU A 111 6.53 13.96 11.52
C LEU A 111 6.30 15.15 12.46
N ILE A 112 5.15 15.83 12.37
CA ILE A 112 4.84 16.99 13.24
C ILE A 112 3.85 16.65 14.35
N SER A 113 3.12 15.54 14.24
CA SER A 113 2.10 15.19 15.21
C SER A 113 2.66 14.59 16.50
N GLU A 114 1.90 14.75 17.58
CA GLU A 114 2.18 14.25 18.93
C GLU A 114 0.94 13.54 19.48
N GLY A 115 1.07 12.86 20.62
CA GLY A 115 -0.05 12.22 21.31
C GLY A 115 0.11 10.72 21.47
N VAL A 116 -0.98 10.07 21.88
CA VAL A 116 -1.05 8.63 22.15
C VAL A 116 -1.94 7.99 21.10
N LEU A 117 -1.49 6.87 20.54
CA LEU A 117 -2.26 6.09 19.58
C LEU A 117 -3.53 5.51 20.23
N PRO A 118 -4.65 5.43 19.50
CA PRO A 118 -5.88 4.82 20.00
C PRO A 118 -5.70 3.31 20.22
N GLY A 119 -6.69 2.67 20.83
CA GLY A 119 -6.69 1.22 21.10
C GLY A 119 -6.27 0.82 22.52
N GLY A 120 -6.05 1.79 23.42
CA GLY A 120 -5.90 1.53 24.86
C GLY A 120 -4.56 0.91 25.29
N LEU A 121 -3.60 0.76 24.37
CA LEU A 121 -2.28 0.19 24.65
C LEU A 121 -1.28 1.20 25.27
N GLY A 122 -1.64 2.48 25.34
CA GLY A 122 -0.78 3.53 25.90
C GLY A 122 0.48 3.82 25.07
N VAL A 123 0.48 3.47 23.77
CA VAL A 123 1.62 3.68 22.88
C VAL A 123 1.65 5.13 22.40
N SER A 124 2.68 5.89 22.78
CA SER A 124 2.90 7.26 22.30
C SER A 124 3.41 7.28 20.86
N ARG A 125 3.03 8.31 20.10
CA ARG A 125 3.71 8.67 18.84
C ARG A 125 5.19 8.99 19.08
N ARG A 126 6.06 8.53 18.18
CA ARG A 126 7.52 8.60 18.29
C ARG A 126 8.18 9.15 17.02
N ALA A 127 7.51 9.17 15.87
CA ALA A 127 8.10 9.59 14.60
C ALA A 127 8.76 10.98 14.70
N ARG A 128 8.03 11.98 15.22
CA ARG A 128 8.53 13.34 15.48
C ARG A 128 9.79 13.37 16.35
N ASN A 129 9.81 12.59 17.42
CA ASN A 129 10.94 12.56 18.36
C ASN A 129 12.18 11.91 17.73
N ILE A 130 12.00 10.87 16.93
CA ILE A 130 13.09 10.22 16.18
C ILE A 130 13.64 11.21 15.14
N TYR A 131 12.76 11.83 14.35
CA TYR A 131 13.12 12.82 13.34
C TYR A 131 13.96 13.98 13.91
N ARG A 132 13.48 14.62 14.99
CA ARG A 132 14.22 15.72 15.66
C ARG A 132 15.56 15.29 16.23
N LYS A 133 15.66 14.06 16.74
CA LYS A 133 16.94 13.52 17.21
C LYS A 133 17.94 13.38 16.07
N ILE A 134 17.50 12.95 14.89
CA ILE A 134 18.35 12.83 13.70
C ILE A 134 18.78 14.22 13.19
N GLU A 135 17.85 15.19 13.14
CA GLU A 135 18.14 16.58 12.74
C GLU A 135 19.18 17.28 13.64
N THR A 136 19.28 16.87 14.90
CA THR A 136 20.24 17.42 15.87
C THR A 136 21.51 16.58 16.01
N SER A 137 21.62 15.49 15.25
CA SER A 137 22.77 14.58 15.27
C SER A 137 23.86 14.96 14.28
N GLY A 138 24.99 14.24 14.31
CA GLY A 138 26.09 14.43 13.35
C GLY A 138 25.70 14.11 11.90
N GLU A 139 26.47 14.64 10.94
CA GLU A 139 26.15 14.56 9.49
C GLU A 139 25.91 13.13 8.98
N LYS A 140 26.64 12.13 9.49
CA LYS A 140 26.44 10.73 9.10
C LYS A 140 25.03 10.26 9.44
N LEU A 141 24.55 10.52 10.65
CA LEU A 141 23.22 10.08 11.07
C LEU A 141 22.12 10.86 10.33
N LYS A 142 22.36 12.10 9.94
CA LYS A 142 21.45 12.85 9.06
C LYS A 142 21.31 12.21 7.68
N LYS A 143 22.38 11.67 7.11
CA LYS A 143 22.34 11.06 5.77
C LYS A 143 21.63 9.70 5.73
N GLU A 144 21.65 8.94 6.83
CA GLU A 144 21.16 7.54 6.83
C GLU A 144 19.97 7.33 7.76
N GLY A 145 19.73 8.24 8.69
CA GLY A 145 18.88 8.00 9.85
C GLY A 145 17.40 8.27 9.67
N PHE A 146 16.98 8.99 8.62
CA PHE A 146 15.59 9.46 8.50
C PHE A 146 14.58 8.39 8.08
N LEU A 147 15.04 7.32 7.40
CA LEU A 147 14.15 6.30 6.84
C LEU A 147 13.19 5.67 7.89
N PRO A 148 13.63 5.26 9.10
CA PRO A 148 12.73 4.78 10.14
C PRO A 148 11.75 5.84 10.65
N ALA A 149 12.12 7.12 10.65
CA ALA A 149 11.24 8.21 11.07
C ALA A 149 10.09 8.39 10.06
N TYR A 150 10.40 8.34 8.76
CA TYR A 150 9.40 8.43 7.69
C TYR A 150 8.44 7.25 7.70
N ALA A 151 8.96 6.03 7.80
CA ALA A 151 8.11 4.83 7.86
C ALA A 151 7.19 4.85 9.08
N LEU A 152 7.73 5.24 10.24
CA LEU A 152 6.94 5.33 11.47
C LEU A 152 5.91 6.45 11.43
N ALA A 153 6.21 7.59 10.80
CA ALA A 153 5.26 8.69 10.62
C ALA A 153 3.97 8.21 9.94
N VAL A 154 4.11 7.49 8.82
CA VAL A 154 2.96 6.96 8.07
C VAL A 154 2.24 5.86 8.84
N ALA A 155 2.98 4.97 9.53
CA ALA A 155 2.38 3.93 10.36
C ALA A 155 1.56 4.51 11.52
N GLU A 156 2.04 5.60 12.13
CA GLU A 156 1.33 6.33 13.18
C GLU A 156 0.10 7.04 12.63
N GLU A 157 0.14 7.63 11.43
CA GLU A 157 -1.03 8.23 10.75
C GLU A 157 -2.09 7.18 10.44
N ASN A 158 -1.69 6.02 9.91
CA ASN A 158 -2.59 4.89 9.70
C ASN A 158 -3.29 4.48 11.00
N ALA A 159 -2.54 4.36 12.10
CA ALA A 159 -3.09 3.98 13.41
C ALA A 159 -4.08 5.02 13.99
N MET A 160 -3.99 6.28 13.56
CA MET A 160 -4.96 7.33 13.93
C MET A 160 -6.20 7.36 13.03
N GLY A 161 -6.23 6.57 11.95
CA GLY A 161 -7.32 6.59 10.97
C GLY A 161 -7.25 7.78 10.00
N GLU A 162 -6.07 8.39 9.84
CA GLU A 162 -5.85 9.49 8.91
C GLU A 162 -5.74 9.00 7.46
N ARG A 163 -5.79 9.92 6.50
CA ARG A 163 -5.64 9.58 5.07
C ARG A 163 -4.22 9.06 4.78
N ILE A 164 -4.12 7.80 4.38
CA ILE A 164 -2.89 7.13 3.91
C ILE A 164 -3.09 6.50 2.53
N VAL A 165 -1.98 6.10 1.89
CA VAL A 165 -2.00 5.33 0.64
C VAL A 165 -1.56 3.90 0.93
N THR A 166 -2.33 2.91 0.47
CA THR A 166 -1.97 1.49 0.60
C THR A 166 -0.73 1.15 -0.22
N ALA A 167 0.21 0.39 0.34
CA ALA A 167 1.40 -0.05 -0.38
C ALA A 167 1.94 -1.41 0.14
N PRO A 168 1.39 -2.57 -0.27
CA PRO A 168 0.09 -2.75 -0.94
C PRO A 168 -1.10 -2.78 0.03
N THR A 169 -0.87 -2.77 1.36
CA THR A 169 -1.93 -2.69 2.38
C THR A 169 -1.76 -1.44 3.25
N CYS A 170 -2.75 -1.15 4.10
CA CYS A 170 -2.62 -0.09 5.11
C CYS A 170 -1.52 -0.41 6.14
N GLY A 171 -1.33 -1.68 6.50
CA GLY A 171 -0.34 -2.13 7.49
C GLY A 171 1.11 -1.90 7.05
N SER A 172 1.37 -1.96 5.74
CA SER A 172 2.70 -1.75 5.14
C SER A 172 2.88 -0.38 4.48
N ALA A 173 1.89 0.51 4.59
CA ALA A 173 1.79 1.78 3.86
C ALA A 173 3.00 2.72 4.03
N GLY A 174 3.75 2.60 5.11
CA GLY A 174 4.89 3.48 5.38
C GLY A 174 6.18 3.15 4.62
N ILE A 175 6.31 1.95 4.06
CA ILE A 175 7.61 1.47 3.52
C ILE A 175 7.96 2.18 2.21
N LEU A 176 7.08 2.07 1.21
CA LEU A 176 7.29 2.69 -0.10
C LEU A 176 7.49 4.21 -0.02
N PRO A 177 6.62 5.00 0.64
CA PRO A 177 6.81 6.44 0.69
C PRO A 177 8.06 6.85 1.48
N ALA A 178 8.44 6.11 2.52
CA ALA A 178 9.68 6.38 3.26
C ALA A 178 10.92 6.21 2.39
N VAL A 179 10.97 5.15 1.58
CA VAL A 179 12.09 4.90 0.65
C VAL A 179 12.11 5.95 -0.45
N LEU A 180 10.98 6.27 -1.08
CA LEU A 180 10.91 7.30 -2.12
C LEU A 180 11.35 8.67 -1.60
N ARG A 181 10.87 9.06 -0.41
CA ARG A 181 11.27 10.32 0.24
C ARG A 181 12.76 10.34 0.56
N TYR A 182 13.29 9.22 1.04
CA TYR A 182 14.71 9.09 1.34
C TYR A 182 15.58 9.26 0.08
N VAL A 183 15.20 8.62 -1.03
CA VAL A 183 15.90 8.74 -2.31
C VAL A 183 15.80 10.17 -2.84
N GLU A 184 14.61 10.79 -2.79
CA GLU A 184 14.37 12.19 -3.20
C GLU A 184 15.27 13.20 -2.46
N GLU A 185 15.52 12.98 -1.16
CA GLU A 185 16.37 13.86 -0.35
C GLU A 185 17.87 13.55 -0.46
N THR A 186 18.24 12.35 -0.91
CA THR A 186 19.63 11.88 -0.95
C THR A 186 20.27 12.05 -2.33
N PHE A 187 19.48 11.91 -3.39
CA PHE A 187 19.94 11.96 -4.78
C PHE A 187 19.24 13.09 -5.53
N GLU A 188 19.88 13.59 -6.60
CA GLU A 188 19.24 14.56 -7.50
C GLU A 188 18.20 13.82 -8.36
N THR A 189 16.92 13.93 -7.98
CA THR A 189 15.80 13.30 -8.68
C THR A 189 14.72 14.33 -8.98
N THR A 190 14.05 14.18 -10.11
CA THR A 190 12.87 14.97 -10.46
C THR A 190 11.60 14.30 -9.92
N GLU A 191 10.50 15.05 -9.81
CA GLU A 191 9.21 14.46 -9.47
C GLU A 191 8.80 13.39 -10.49
N LEU A 192 9.14 13.58 -11.76
CA LEU A 192 8.87 12.60 -12.82
C LEU A 192 9.58 11.26 -12.57
N ASP A 193 10.82 11.29 -12.06
CA ASP A 193 11.56 10.06 -11.70
C ASP A 193 10.83 9.28 -10.59
N ILE A 194 10.26 9.98 -9.62
CA ILE A 194 9.46 9.37 -8.54
C ILE A 194 8.18 8.74 -9.11
N LEU A 195 7.50 9.40 -10.04
CA LEU A 195 6.30 8.84 -10.67
C LEU A 195 6.62 7.59 -11.48
N HIS A 196 7.71 7.60 -12.25
CA HIS A 196 8.19 6.40 -12.94
C HIS A 196 8.53 5.28 -11.94
N ALA A 197 9.13 5.61 -10.80
CA ALA A 197 9.44 4.64 -9.76
C ALA A 197 8.17 4.07 -9.11
N LEU A 198 7.13 4.89 -8.92
CA LEU A 198 5.82 4.46 -8.44
C LEU A 198 5.12 3.53 -9.43
N ALA A 199 5.20 3.79 -10.74
CA ALA A 199 4.68 2.88 -11.76
C ALA A 199 5.37 1.51 -11.66
N THR A 200 6.70 1.49 -11.54
CA THR A 200 7.48 0.25 -11.36
C THR A 200 7.13 -0.46 -10.04
N ALA A 201 7.01 0.26 -8.93
CA ALA A 201 6.55 -0.30 -7.66
C ALA A 201 5.15 -0.94 -7.80
N GLY A 202 4.24 -0.25 -8.48
CA GLY A 202 2.89 -0.75 -8.77
C GLY A 202 2.90 -2.05 -9.56
N LEU A 203 3.78 -2.16 -10.56
CA LEU A 203 3.96 -3.39 -11.35
C LEU A 203 4.40 -4.58 -10.48
N ILE A 204 5.39 -4.37 -9.60
CA ILE A 204 5.85 -5.40 -8.66
C ILE A 204 4.71 -5.80 -7.71
N GLY A 205 4.01 -4.82 -7.13
CA GLY A 205 2.88 -5.08 -6.24
C GLY A 205 1.77 -5.87 -6.94
N ASN A 206 1.49 -5.56 -8.21
CA ASN A 206 0.50 -6.26 -9.00
C ASN A 206 0.92 -7.72 -9.32
N LEU A 207 2.19 -7.95 -9.67
CA LEU A 207 2.72 -9.29 -9.88
C LEU A 207 2.60 -10.14 -8.62
N ILE A 208 2.94 -9.58 -7.46
CA ILE A 208 2.82 -10.31 -6.18
C ILE A 208 1.36 -10.62 -5.90
N LYS A 209 0.45 -9.64 -6.04
CA LYS A 209 -1.00 -9.85 -5.83
C LYS A 209 -1.61 -10.86 -6.80
N THR A 210 -1.10 -10.93 -8.03
CA THR A 210 -1.59 -11.86 -9.06
C THR A 210 -1.18 -13.30 -8.75
N ASN A 211 0.03 -13.50 -8.23
CA ASN A 211 0.61 -14.83 -8.05
C ASN A 211 0.55 -15.33 -6.59
N ALA A 212 0.24 -14.46 -5.63
CA ALA A 212 0.18 -14.77 -4.21
C ALA A 212 -0.86 -13.90 -3.49
N SER A 213 -1.31 -14.34 -2.31
CA SER A 213 -2.13 -13.49 -1.45
C SER A 213 -1.28 -12.38 -0.84
N ILE A 214 -1.84 -11.17 -0.79
CA ILE A 214 -1.32 -10.03 -0.02
C ILE A 214 -2.07 -9.84 1.29
N SER A 215 -2.87 -10.83 1.69
CA SER A 215 -3.64 -10.81 2.93
C SER A 215 -2.76 -11.20 4.10
N GLY A 216 -2.53 -10.28 5.04
CA GLY A 216 -1.90 -10.62 6.31
C GLY A 216 -2.65 -11.75 7.05
N ALA A 217 -3.96 -11.89 6.83
CA ALA A 217 -4.77 -12.95 7.43
C ALA A 217 -4.50 -14.35 6.83
N GLU A 218 -4.02 -14.43 5.58
CA GLU A 218 -3.79 -15.71 4.89
C GLU A 218 -2.30 -16.11 4.86
N VAL A 219 -1.41 -15.13 4.68
CA VAL A 219 0.04 -15.39 4.48
C VAL A 219 0.92 -14.71 5.51
N GLY A 220 0.35 -14.02 6.50
CA GLY A 220 1.09 -13.32 7.56
C GLY A 220 1.80 -12.05 7.06
N CYS A 221 2.57 -11.42 7.95
CA CYS A 221 3.21 -10.12 7.67
C CYS A 221 4.14 -10.12 6.45
N GLN A 222 4.72 -11.27 6.08
CA GLN A 222 5.56 -11.40 4.88
C GLN A 222 4.80 -11.07 3.58
N GLY A 223 3.50 -11.35 3.50
CA GLY A 223 2.68 -11.01 2.33
C GLY A 223 2.36 -9.52 2.20
N GLU A 224 2.46 -8.76 3.29
CA GLU A 224 2.18 -7.32 3.30
C GLU A 224 3.50 -6.52 3.30
N VAL A 225 4.28 -6.67 4.36
CA VAL A 225 5.54 -5.96 4.59
C VAL A 225 6.60 -6.40 3.59
N GLY A 226 6.70 -7.71 3.30
CA GLY A 226 7.65 -8.24 2.32
C GLY A 226 7.36 -7.71 0.92
N SER A 227 6.08 -7.70 0.52
CA SER A 227 5.64 -7.13 -0.76
C SER A 227 5.97 -5.64 -0.85
N ALA A 228 5.71 -4.87 0.20
CA ALA A 228 6.05 -3.46 0.24
C ALA A 228 7.57 -3.20 0.14
N CYS A 229 8.38 -4.04 0.78
CA CYS A 229 9.84 -4.00 0.67
C CYS A 229 10.31 -4.28 -0.76
N SER A 230 9.74 -5.31 -1.41
CA SER A 230 10.03 -5.66 -2.81
C SER A 230 9.69 -4.52 -3.76
N MET A 231 8.48 -3.93 -3.62
CA MET A 231 8.05 -2.75 -4.37
C MET A 231 9.00 -1.55 -4.19
N ALA A 232 9.39 -1.26 -2.94
CA ALA A 232 10.27 -0.14 -2.62
C ALA A 232 11.71 -0.36 -3.12
N ALA A 233 12.22 -1.59 -3.04
CA ALA A 233 13.54 -1.94 -3.54
C ALA A 233 13.63 -1.81 -5.06
N ALA A 234 12.60 -2.26 -5.80
CA ALA A 234 12.52 -2.08 -7.24
C ALA A 234 12.48 -0.58 -7.64
N ALA A 235 11.66 0.21 -6.96
CA ALA A 235 11.56 1.65 -7.18
C ALA A 235 12.89 2.36 -6.94
N ALA A 236 13.54 2.09 -5.79
CA ALA A 236 14.85 2.66 -5.48
C ALA A 236 15.93 2.23 -6.48
N ALA A 237 15.97 0.94 -6.86
CA ALA A 237 16.92 0.44 -7.85
C ALA A 237 16.76 1.14 -9.21
N GLN A 238 15.53 1.40 -9.65
CA GLN A 238 15.27 2.15 -10.87
C GLN A 238 15.76 3.60 -10.76
N MET A 239 15.42 4.30 -9.67
CA MET A 239 15.84 5.69 -9.45
C MET A 239 17.37 5.83 -9.37
N MET A 240 18.06 4.80 -8.90
CA MET A 240 19.52 4.74 -8.82
C MET A 240 20.19 4.32 -10.15
N GLY A 241 19.43 4.22 -11.25
CA GLY A 241 19.96 3.90 -12.58
C GLY A 241 20.16 2.40 -12.84
N GLY A 242 19.49 1.53 -12.08
CA GLY A 242 19.52 0.09 -12.29
C GLY A 242 18.89 -0.33 -13.62
N SER A 243 19.50 -1.32 -14.28
CA SER A 243 18.88 -2.01 -15.42
C SER A 243 17.63 -2.79 -14.99
N ILE A 244 16.75 -3.15 -15.94
CA ILE A 244 15.55 -3.95 -15.66
C ILE A 244 15.85 -5.26 -14.90
N ARG A 245 17.04 -5.86 -15.11
CA ARG A 245 17.50 -7.05 -14.36
C ARG A 245 17.93 -6.73 -12.94
N GLN A 246 18.53 -5.57 -12.69
CA GLN A 246 18.86 -5.13 -11.34
C GLN A 246 17.62 -4.71 -10.57
N VAL A 247 16.64 -4.11 -11.25
CA VAL A 247 15.34 -3.78 -10.67
C VAL A 247 14.59 -5.06 -10.28
N GLU A 248 14.55 -6.08 -11.16
CA GLU A 248 14.03 -7.41 -10.81
C GLU A 248 14.80 -8.02 -9.63
N TYR A 249 16.14 -8.03 -9.68
CA TYR A 249 16.96 -8.65 -8.64
C TYR A 249 16.81 -7.98 -7.26
N ALA A 250 16.52 -6.67 -7.24
CA ALA A 250 16.26 -5.94 -6.01
C ALA A 250 14.89 -6.25 -5.41
N ALA A 251 13.91 -6.59 -6.25
CA ALA A 251 12.55 -6.95 -5.86
C ALA A 251 12.50 -8.33 -5.20
#